data_AF-A0A3B8X7P5-F1
#
_entry.id   AF-A0A3B8X7P5-F1
#
_cell.length_a   1.000
_cell.length_b   1.000
_cell.length_c   1.000
_cell.angle_alpha   90.00
_cell.angle_beta   90.00
_cell.angle_gamma   90.00
#
_symmetry.space_group_name_H-M   'P 1'
#
loop_
_entity.id
_entity.type
_entity.pdbx_description
1 polymer ?
#
loop_
_entity_poly.entity_id
_entity_poly.type
_entity_poly.pdbx_seq_one_letter_code
_entity_poly.pdbx_strand_id
1 'polypeptide(L)'
;MTEPLSFEKSRLNAHAPRLPDADVEAAEAGDVLPRELLRSQAPALPRLSEPEVMRHYSKLASMNYSISEQFYPLGSCTMKYNPVANEAAA
;
A
#
# COMPACT_ATOMS: atom_id res chain seq x y z
N MET A 1 6.25 6.48 -21.10
CA MET A 1 4.85 6.51 -20.62
C MET A 1 4.89 6.46 -19.10
N THR A 2 4.27 7.44 -18.45
CA THR A 2 4.20 7.53 -16.98
C THR A 2 3.01 6.73 -16.47
N GLU A 3 3.17 6.00 -15.37
CA GLU A 3 2.06 5.32 -14.68
C GLU A 3 1.13 6.36 -14.03
N PRO A 4 -0.20 6.34 -14.27
CA PRO A 4 -1.15 7.26 -13.64
C PRO A 4 -1.21 7.08 -12.12
N LEU A 5 -1.62 8.12 -11.39
CA LEU A 5 -1.81 8.04 -9.95
C LEU A 5 -2.92 7.02 -9.61
N SER A 6 -2.79 6.37 -8.46
CA SER A 6 -3.84 5.46 -7.96
C SER A 6 -5.21 6.16 -7.84
N PHE A 7 -5.23 7.46 -7.54
CA PHE A 7 -6.44 8.29 -7.52
C PHE A 7 -7.10 8.47 -8.90
N GLU A 8 -6.30 8.57 -9.97
CA GLU A 8 -6.79 8.71 -11.35
C GLU A 8 -7.33 7.38 -11.89
N LYS A 9 -6.82 6.26 -11.35
CA LYS A 9 -7.28 4.90 -11.67
C LYS A 9 -8.48 4.46 -10.84
N SER A 10 -8.82 5.22 -9.80
CA SER A 10 -9.88 4.92 -8.83
C SER A 10 -11.25 4.83 -9.51
N ARG A 11 -12.06 3.83 -9.13
CA ARG A 11 -13.44 3.67 -9.60
C ARG A 11 -14.38 3.47 -8.43
N LEU A 12 -15.53 4.16 -8.44
CA LEU A 12 -16.56 4.05 -7.40
C LEU A 12 -16.99 2.60 -7.12
N ASN A 13 -17.02 1.76 -8.16
CA ASN A 13 -17.53 0.39 -8.10
C ASN A 13 -16.42 -0.65 -7.84
N ALA A 14 -15.18 -0.23 -7.65
CA ALA A 14 -14.10 -1.16 -7.33
C ALA A 14 -14.21 -1.61 -5.88
N HIS A 15 -14.11 -2.92 -5.67
CA HIS A 15 -14.07 -3.52 -4.34
C HIS A 15 -12.66 -3.38 -3.75
N ALA A 16 -12.61 -3.04 -2.46
CA ALA A 16 -11.37 -3.05 -1.71
C ALA A 16 -10.76 -4.47 -1.69
N PRO A 17 -9.43 -4.59 -1.47
CA PRO A 17 -8.81 -5.87 -1.19
C PRO A 17 -9.53 -6.60 -0.07
N ARG A 18 -9.65 -7.92 -0.20
CA ARG A 18 -10.24 -8.74 0.86
C ARG A 18 -9.29 -8.75 2.03
N LEU A 19 -9.78 -8.30 3.18
CA LEU A 19 -9.07 -8.45 4.44
C LEU A 19 -9.43 -9.81 5.03
N PRO A 20 -8.51 -10.44 5.79
CA PRO A 20 -8.86 -11.61 6.59
C PRO A 20 -9.95 -11.22 7.61
N ASP A 21 -10.77 -12.20 7.98
CA ASP A 21 -11.76 -12.02 9.05
C ASP A 21 -11.04 -11.64 10.36
N ALA A 22 -11.66 -10.78 11.15
CA ALA A 22 -11.13 -10.45 12.46
C ALA A 22 -11.34 -11.65 13.41
N ASP A 23 -10.30 -12.03 14.15
CA ASP A 23 -10.38 -13.09 15.18
C ASP A 23 -11.13 -12.64 16.46
N VAL A 24 -11.74 -11.45 16.41
CA VAL A 24 -12.47 -10.82 17.51
C VAL A 24 -13.75 -10.20 17.00
N GLU A 25 -14.75 -10.07 17.86
CA GLU A 25 -15.96 -9.32 17.54
C GLU A 25 -15.60 -7.85 17.28
N ALA A 26 -15.87 -7.39 16.06
CA ALA A 26 -15.67 -6.00 15.68
C ALA A 26 -16.81 -5.15 16.26
N ALA A 27 -16.45 -4.16 17.08
CA ALA A 27 -17.36 -3.09 17.46
C ALA A 27 -17.40 -2.02 16.35
N GLU A 28 -18.57 -1.46 16.07
CA GLU A 28 -18.67 -0.33 15.16
C GLU A 28 -18.04 0.90 15.81
N ALA A 29 -17.47 1.80 15.01
CA ALA A 29 -16.79 2.99 15.53
C ALA A 29 -17.70 3.84 16.43
N GLY A 30 -19.01 3.85 16.15
CA GLY A 30 -20.03 4.55 16.94
C GLY A 30 -20.33 3.94 18.30
N ASP A 31 -19.98 2.68 18.53
CA ASP A 31 -20.15 2.01 19.84
C ASP A 31 -19.00 2.35 20.80
N VAL A 32 -17.85 2.78 20.25
CA VAL A 32 -16.60 2.97 21.01
C VAL A 32 -16.21 4.43 21.14
N LEU A 33 -16.62 5.29 20.20
CA LEU A 33 -16.24 6.71 20.17
C LEU A 33 -17.45 7.64 20.31
N PRO A 34 -17.34 8.72 21.11
CA PRO A 34 -18.31 9.80 21.12
C PRO A 34 -18.53 10.37 19.71
N ARG A 35 -19.77 10.78 19.42
CA ARG A 35 -20.20 11.22 18.08
C ARG A 35 -19.39 12.41 17.56
N GLU A 36 -18.91 13.27 18.45
CA GLU A 36 -18.12 14.46 18.13
C GLU A 36 -16.73 14.10 17.59
N LEU A 37 -16.25 12.89 17.86
CA LEU A 37 -14.95 12.37 17.40
C LEU A 37 -15.07 11.54 16.10
N LEU A 38 -16.29 11.21 15.66
CA LEU A 38 -16.51 10.44 14.44
C LEU A 38 -16.29 11.32 13.20
N ARG A 39 -15.68 10.73 12.17
CA ARG A 39 -15.55 11.39 10.86
C ARG A 39 -16.93 11.60 10.25
N SER A 40 -17.20 12.83 9.82
CA SER A 40 -18.43 13.21 9.11
C SER A 40 -18.45 12.79 7.64
N GLN A 41 -17.27 12.58 7.04
CA GLN A 41 -17.11 12.16 5.65
C GLN A 41 -16.06 11.06 5.55
N ALA A 42 -16.31 10.11 4.64
CA ALA A 42 -15.33 9.07 4.33
C ALA A 42 -14.05 9.70 3.75
N PRO A 43 -12.86 9.15 4.06
CA PRO A 43 -11.62 9.63 3.46
C PRO A 43 -11.64 9.39 1.95
N ALA A 44 -11.03 10.30 1.19
CA ALA A 44 -10.92 10.21 -0.26
C ALA A 44 -9.84 9.20 -0.72
N LEU A 45 -9.89 7.97 -0.19
CA LEU A 45 -8.98 6.91 -0.57
C LEU A 45 -9.32 6.39 -1.98
N PRO A 46 -8.30 6.01 -2.77
CA PRO A 46 -8.54 5.45 -4.09
C PRO A 46 -9.14 4.05 -3.97
N ARG A 47 -10.09 3.73 -4.84
CA ARG A 47 -10.76 2.43 -4.92
C ARG A 47 -10.25 1.67 -6.13
N LEU A 48 -9.43 0.67 -5.89
CA LEU A 48 -8.91 -0.27 -6.89
C LEU A 48 -9.10 -1.69 -6.40
N SER A 49 -9.33 -2.62 -7.33
CA SER A 49 -9.31 -4.04 -7.02
C SER A 49 -7.89 -4.51 -6.68
N GLU A 50 -7.77 -5.62 -5.95
CA GLU A 50 -6.48 -6.20 -5.56
C GLU A 50 -5.53 -6.45 -6.76
N PRO A 51 -5.99 -6.98 -7.93
CA PRO A 51 -5.12 -7.09 -9.10
C PRO A 51 -4.69 -5.74 -9.69
N GLU A 52 -5.53 -4.71 -9.61
CA GLU A 52 -5.19 -3.36 -10.09
C GLU A 52 -4.14 -2.70 -9.19
N VAL A 53 -4.24 -2.89 -7.86
CA VAL A 53 -3.21 -2.48 -6.89
C VAL A 53 -1.88 -3.17 -7.19
N MET A 54 -1.90 -4.49 -7.34
CA MET A 54 -0.70 -5.28 -7.65
C MET A 54 -0.02 -4.80 -8.93
N ARG A 55 -0.78 -4.61 -10.01
CA ARG A 55 -0.25 -4.11 -11.30
C ARG A 55 0.32 -2.70 -11.18
N HIS A 56 -0.37 -1.82 -10.45
CA HIS A 56 0.06 -0.43 -10.25
C HIS A 56 1.43 -0.38 -9.56
N TYR A 57 1.57 -1.05 -8.40
CA TYR A 57 2.82 -1.04 -7.66
C TYR A 57 3.93 -1.83 -8.34
N SER A 58 3.62 -2.92 -9.06
CA SER A 58 4.61 -3.63 -9.88
C SER A 58 5.17 -2.73 -10.99
N LYS A 59 4.31 -1.93 -11.63
CA LYS A 59 4.73 -0.98 -12.65
C LYS A 59 5.60 0.13 -12.07
N LEU A 60 5.19 0.72 -10.94
CA LEU A 60 5.98 1.72 -10.23
C LEU A 60 7.35 1.17 -9.80
N ALA A 61 7.39 -0.07 -9.28
CA ALA A 61 8.65 -0.73 -8.91
C ALA A 61 9.58 -0.88 -10.12
N SER A 62 9.07 -1.30 -11.28
CA SER A 62 9.87 -1.40 -12.52
C SER A 62 10.40 -0.07 -13.06
N MET A 63 9.81 1.05 -12.62
CA MET A 63 10.26 2.41 -12.96
C MET A 63 11.27 2.95 -11.96
N ASN A 64 11.48 2.27 -10.82
CA ASN A 64 12.39 2.69 -9.78
C ASN A 64 13.80 2.10 -10.00
N TYR A 65 14.82 2.86 -9.63
CA TYR A 65 16.19 2.34 -9.54
C TYR A 65 16.39 1.70 -8.17
N SER A 66 16.85 0.46 -8.11
CA SER A 66 16.94 -0.31 -6.88
C SER A 66 18.25 -1.10 -6.77
N ILE A 67 18.67 -1.34 -5.53
CA ILE A 67 19.86 -2.15 -5.24
C ILE A 67 19.71 -3.62 -5.65
N SER A 68 18.48 -4.11 -5.80
CA SER A 68 18.19 -5.49 -6.13
C SER A 68 18.53 -5.84 -7.58
N GLU A 69 18.49 -4.86 -8.48
CA GLU A 69 18.77 -5.09 -9.90
C GLU A 69 19.85 -4.17 -10.48
N GLN A 70 20.35 -3.19 -9.73
CA GLN A 70 21.39 -2.28 -10.19
C GLN A 70 22.50 -2.02 -9.16
N PHE A 71 23.65 -1.55 -9.67
CA PHE A 71 24.78 -1.13 -8.86
C PHE A 71 24.54 0.26 -8.24
N TYR A 72 24.74 0.39 -6.93
CA TYR A 72 24.34 1.58 -6.16
C TYR A 72 25.53 2.24 -5.41
N PRO A 73 26.49 2.89 -6.11
CA PRO A 73 27.72 3.41 -5.51
C PRO A 73 27.55 4.78 -4.82
N LEU A 74 26.66 4.85 -3.84
CA LEU A 74 26.48 6.06 -3.04
C LEU A 74 27.44 6.06 -1.83
N GLY A 75 28.42 6.96 -1.88
CA GLY A 75 29.34 7.20 -0.76
C GLY A 75 28.59 7.60 0.52
N SER A 76 29.11 7.20 1.67
CA SER A 76 28.51 7.39 3.00
C SER A 76 27.21 6.60 3.27
N CYS A 77 26.47 6.18 2.25
CA CYS A 77 25.21 5.44 2.43
C CYS A 77 25.41 3.95 2.75
N THR A 78 26.56 3.36 2.40
CA THR A 78 26.82 1.91 2.54
C THR A 78 25.68 1.07 1.98
N MET A 79 25.29 1.35 0.73
CA MET A 79 24.24 0.63 0.00
C MET A 79 24.73 -0.79 -0.35
N LYS A 80 24.75 -1.66 0.65
CA LYS A 80 25.18 -3.06 0.58
C LYS A 80 24.01 -3.98 0.25
N TYR A 81 24.32 -5.19 -0.20
CA TYR A 81 23.31 -6.23 -0.41
C TYR A 81 22.44 -6.42 0.85
N ASN A 82 21.13 -6.49 0.62
CA ASN A 82 20.13 -6.86 1.62
C ASN A 82 19.77 -8.33 1.43
N PRO A 83 20.26 -9.25 2.28
CA PRO A 83 19.95 -10.68 2.16
C PRO A 83 18.47 -10.97 2.18
N VAL A 84 17.94 -11.71 1.20
CA VAL A 84 16.52 -12.07 1.13
C VAL A 84 16.09 -12.86 2.37
N ALA A 85 16.99 -13.63 2.97
CA ALA A 85 16.74 -14.33 4.22
C ALA A 85 16.37 -13.39 5.38
N ASN A 86 16.82 -12.13 5.35
CA ASN A 86 16.51 -11.16 6.39
C ASN A 86 15.04 -10.71 6.33
N GLU A 87 14.37 -10.80 5.18
CA GLU A 87 12.94 -10.48 5.07
C GLU A 87 12.07 -11.47 5.87
N ALA A 88 12.54 -12.71 6.06
CA ALA A 88 11.84 -13.71 6.86
C ALA A 88 12.21 -13.65 8.36
N ALA A 89 13.33 -13.00 8.70
CA ALA A 89 13.86 -12.95 10.06
C ALA A 89 13.49 -11.65 10.81
N ALA A 90 13.04 -10.62 10.09
CA ALA A 90 12.68 -9.31 10.61
C ALA A 90 11.22 -9.22 11.09
#